data_AF-A0A7W1HG19-F1
#
_entry.id   AF-A0A7W1HG19-F1
#
_cell.length_a   1.000
_cell.length_b   1.000
_cell.length_c   1.000
_cell.angle_alpha   90.00
_cell.angle_beta   90.00
_cell.angle_gamma   90.00
#
_symmetry.space_group_name_H-M   'P 1'
#
loop_
_entity.id
_entity.type
_entity.pdbx_description
1 polymer ?
#
loop_
_entity_poly.entity_id
_entity_poly.type
_entity_poly.pdbx_seq_one_letter_code
_entity_poly.pdbx_strand_id
1 'polypeptide(L)'
;MTDSNSVMVGGAAMLPSKNIVENASNSKDHTTLVSAVKAAGLVDTLSGRGPFTVFAPTNTAFSKLPSGTVENLLKPENKSKLAKVLTFHVVSGKMNARDLLNKLNSSGGKIELKTVQGDNLTLKLDNGAINVMDSQGNVSKVTIPDVNHSNGVTHVVDTVLMPKL
;
A
#
# COMPACT_ATOMS: atom_id res chain seq x y z
N MET A 1 11.88 -14.27 -23.68
CA MET A 1 10.94 -14.87 -22.72
C MET A 1 10.12 -13.72 -22.19
N THR A 2 8.87 -13.59 -22.63
CA THR A 2 7.99 -12.48 -22.22
C THR A 2 7.48 -12.80 -20.82
N ASP A 3 7.87 -12.03 -19.82
CA ASP A 3 7.34 -12.12 -18.45
C ASP A 3 5.86 -11.71 -18.46
N SER A 4 4.97 -12.63 -18.80
CA SER A 4 3.53 -12.42 -19.05
C SER A 4 2.69 -12.06 -17.81
N ASN A 5 3.29 -11.47 -16.77
CA ASN A 5 2.62 -11.08 -15.52
C ASN A 5 3.01 -9.68 -15.01
N SER A 6 3.71 -8.87 -15.81
CA SER A 6 4.06 -7.50 -15.42
C SER A 6 2.85 -6.56 -15.48
N VAL A 7 2.46 -5.99 -14.34
CA VAL A 7 1.39 -4.98 -14.26
C VAL A 7 1.98 -3.60 -14.53
N MET A 8 1.31 -2.76 -15.32
CA MET A 8 1.74 -1.40 -15.59
C MET A 8 1.21 -0.46 -14.51
N VAL A 9 2.10 0.27 -13.83
CA VAL A 9 1.73 1.32 -12.87
C VAL A 9 2.57 2.56 -13.12
N GLY A 10 1.93 3.74 -13.23
CA GLY A 10 2.64 4.99 -13.52
C GLY A 10 3.49 4.99 -14.79
N GLY A 11 3.06 4.21 -15.80
CA GLY A 11 3.79 4.07 -17.07
C GLY A 11 5.02 3.16 -17.01
N ALA A 12 5.24 2.43 -15.91
CA ALA A 12 6.34 1.47 -15.77
C ALA A 12 5.83 0.05 -15.55
N ALA A 13 6.51 -0.93 -16.14
CA ALA A 13 6.24 -2.34 -15.91
C ALA A 13 6.76 -2.76 -14.53
N MET A 14 5.86 -3.22 -13.67
CA MET A 14 6.19 -3.78 -12.36
C MET A 14 6.66 -5.22 -12.56
N LEU A 15 7.96 -5.46 -12.37
CA LEU A 15 8.57 -6.76 -12.61
C LEU A 15 8.52 -7.62 -11.35
N PRO A 16 7.98 -8.85 -11.38
CA PRO A 16 7.89 -9.71 -10.20
C PRO A 16 9.27 -10.17 -9.69
N SER A 17 10.33 -10.02 -10.47
CA SER A 17 11.72 -10.26 -10.05
C SER A 17 12.29 -9.16 -9.15
N LYS A 18 11.70 -7.96 -9.18
CA LYS A 18 12.13 -6.80 -8.37
C LYS A 18 11.32 -6.70 -7.08
N ASN A 19 11.94 -6.14 -6.04
CA ASN A 19 11.25 -5.90 -4.77
C ASN A 19 10.29 -4.71 -4.85
N ILE A 20 9.50 -4.49 -3.79
CA ILE A 20 8.49 -3.42 -3.72
C ILE A 20 9.13 -2.04 -3.94
N VAL A 21 10.27 -1.75 -3.30
CA VAL A 21 10.91 -0.42 -3.37
C VAL A 21 11.49 -0.16 -4.75
N GLU A 22 12.11 -1.17 -5.38
CA GLU A 22 12.66 -1.08 -6.73
C GLU A 22 11.56 -0.82 -7.76
N ASN A 23 10.45 -1.55 -7.69
CA ASN A 23 9.32 -1.35 -8.60
C ASN A 23 8.64 0.01 -8.37
N ALA A 24 8.39 0.39 -7.11
CA ALA A 24 7.83 1.70 -6.77
C ALA A 24 8.72 2.86 -7.26
N SER A 25 10.05 2.72 -7.18
CA SER A 25 11.00 3.73 -7.67
C SER A 25 10.99 3.89 -9.19
N ASN A 26 10.55 2.88 -9.94
CA ASN A 26 10.40 2.97 -11.39
C ASN A 26 9.03 3.56 -11.80
N SER A 27 8.04 3.57 -10.92
CA SER A 27 6.70 4.11 -11.19
C SER A 27 6.65 5.62 -10.98
N LYS A 28 6.17 6.37 -12.00
CA LYS A 28 5.94 7.81 -11.86
C LYS A 28 4.82 8.14 -10.88
N ASP A 29 3.92 7.19 -10.59
CA ASP A 29 2.79 7.37 -9.67
C ASP A 29 3.16 7.16 -8.21
N HIS A 30 4.37 6.68 -7.89
CA HIS A 30 4.78 6.34 -6.52
C HIS A 30 5.99 7.13 -6.02
N THR A 31 6.35 8.22 -6.70
CA THR A 31 7.52 9.05 -6.33
C THR A 31 7.39 9.64 -4.92
N THR A 32 6.19 10.06 -4.50
CA THR A 32 5.93 10.56 -3.14
C THR A 32 6.06 9.44 -2.11
N LEU A 33 5.53 8.24 -2.40
CA LEU A 33 5.65 7.07 -1.53
C LEU A 33 7.12 6.68 -1.32
N VAL A 34 7.92 6.62 -2.39
CA VAL A 34 9.35 6.29 -2.31
C VAL A 34 10.11 7.32 -1.48
N SER A 35 9.79 8.60 -1.64
CA SER A 35 10.38 9.69 -0.84
C SER A 35 10.02 9.55 0.64
N ALA A 36 8.77 9.21 0.95
CA ALA A 36 8.31 8.94 2.30
C ALA A 36 9.02 7.73 2.94
N VAL A 37 9.15 6.62 2.21
CA VAL A 37 9.84 5.40 2.68
C VAL A 37 11.31 5.69 2.98
N LYS A 38 11.99 6.47 2.14
CA LYS A 38 13.37 6.92 2.38
C LYS A 38 13.47 7.82 3.62
N ALA A 39 12.58 8.80 3.75
CA ALA A 39 12.56 9.71 4.90
C ALA A 39 12.28 8.97 6.23
N ALA A 40 11.39 7.97 6.20
CA ALA A 40 11.09 7.11 7.33
C ALA A 40 12.20 6.10 7.66
N GLY A 41 13.11 5.81 6.72
CA GLY A 41 14.14 4.79 6.87
C GLY A 41 13.58 3.36 6.79
N LEU A 42 12.50 3.16 6.03
CA LEU A 42 11.83 1.85 5.88
C LEU A 42 12.26 1.09 4.62
N VAL A 43 13.22 1.62 3.86
CA VAL A 43 13.71 1.00 2.62
C VAL A 43 14.17 -0.44 2.87
N ASP A 44 14.96 -0.67 3.91
CA ASP A 44 15.49 -2.01 4.22
C ASP A 44 14.39 -2.96 4.70
N THR A 45 13.38 -2.44 5.41
CA THR A 45 12.23 -3.24 5.87
C THR A 45 11.37 -3.68 4.69
N LEU A 46 11.04 -2.76 3.78
CA LEU A 46 10.21 -3.05 2.60
C LEU A 46 10.97 -3.76 1.47
N SER A 47 12.30 -3.78 1.52
CA SER A 47 13.16 -4.58 0.63
C SER A 47 13.53 -5.94 1.23
N GLY A 48 13.13 -6.21 2.48
CA GLY A 48 13.39 -7.48 3.17
C GLY A 48 12.67 -8.67 2.53
N ARG A 49 12.90 -9.88 3.09
CA ARG A 49 12.49 -11.16 2.48
C ARG A 49 10.97 -11.35 2.31
N GLY A 50 10.13 -10.55 2.96
CA GLY A 50 8.68 -10.72 2.90
C GLY A 50 8.21 -12.09 3.40
N PRO A 51 6.98 -12.52 3.05
CA PRO A 51 6.04 -11.84 2.15
C PRO A 51 5.30 -10.66 2.81
N PHE A 52 5.15 -9.58 2.05
CA PHE A 52 4.33 -8.43 2.44
C PHE A 52 3.15 -8.20 1.49
N THR A 53 2.05 -7.68 2.03
CA THR A 53 0.94 -7.10 1.25
C THR A 53 0.93 -5.60 1.52
N VAL A 54 1.21 -4.80 0.49
CA VAL A 54 1.31 -3.34 0.63
C VAL A 54 0.15 -2.67 -0.10
N PHE A 55 -0.55 -1.79 0.60
CA PHE A 55 -1.54 -0.91 -0.03
C PHE A 55 -0.82 0.39 -0.41
N ALA A 56 -0.41 0.54 -1.67
CA ALA A 56 0.41 1.67 -2.10
C ALA A 56 -0.46 2.82 -2.62
N PRO A 57 -0.50 3.97 -1.93
CA PRO A 57 -1.18 5.16 -2.44
C PRO A 57 -0.41 5.76 -3.61
N THR A 58 -1.14 6.18 -4.65
CA THR A 58 -0.58 6.96 -5.76
C THR A 58 -0.26 8.40 -5.34
N ASN A 59 0.51 9.12 -6.14
CA ASN A 59 0.75 10.56 -5.95
C ASN A 59 -0.57 11.35 -5.87
N THR A 60 -1.58 10.96 -6.65
CA THR A 60 -2.91 11.56 -6.59
C THR A 60 -3.62 11.30 -5.27
N ALA A 61 -3.42 10.14 -4.64
CA ALA A 61 -3.91 9.85 -3.30
C ALA A 61 -3.31 10.78 -2.25
N PHE A 62 -2.00 11.06 -2.34
CA PHE A 62 -1.34 12.03 -1.47
C PHE A 62 -1.87 13.44 -1.67
N SER A 63 -2.19 13.82 -2.92
CA SER A 63 -2.78 15.13 -3.23
C SER A 63 -4.22 15.31 -2.70
N LYS A 64 -4.95 14.22 -2.39
CA LYS A 64 -6.27 14.31 -1.76
C LYS A 64 -6.20 14.65 -0.27
N LEU A 65 -5.04 14.47 0.37
CA LEU A 65 -4.87 14.85 1.76
C LEU A 65 -4.96 16.39 1.89
N PRO A 66 -5.45 16.90 3.03
CA PRO A 66 -5.48 18.34 3.28
C PRO A 66 -4.09 18.96 3.06
N SER A 67 -4.05 20.13 2.44
CA SER A 67 -2.81 20.87 2.17
C SER A 67 -1.96 20.98 3.44
N GLY A 68 -0.65 20.72 3.31
CA GLY A 68 0.28 20.69 4.42
C GLY A 68 0.36 19.35 5.18
N THR A 69 -0.56 18.39 4.97
CA THR A 69 -0.46 17.07 5.63
C THR A 69 0.76 16.30 5.18
N VAL A 70 0.99 16.22 3.87
CA VAL A 70 2.15 15.51 3.29
C VAL A 70 3.45 16.18 3.70
N GLU A 71 3.52 17.51 3.58
CA GLU A 71 4.69 18.29 3.99
C GLU A 71 4.99 18.06 5.48
N ASN A 72 3.96 18.11 6.33
CA ASN A 72 4.09 17.87 7.76
C ASN A 72 4.58 16.44 8.03
N LEU A 73 4.02 15.43 7.37
CA LEU A 73 4.44 14.04 7.49
C LEU A 73 5.90 13.82 7.04
N LEU A 74 6.36 14.53 6.01
CA LEU A 74 7.72 14.45 5.50
C LEU A 74 8.75 15.22 6.34
N LYS A 75 8.32 16.03 7.32
CA LYS A 75 9.26 16.70 8.22
C LYS A 75 10.06 15.69 9.04
N PRO A 76 11.35 15.95 9.28
CA PRO A 76 12.20 15.05 10.07
C PRO A 76 11.69 14.85 11.50
N GLU A 77 11.08 15.87 12.10
CA GLU A 77 10.42 15.78 13.42
C GLU A 77 9.24 14.80 13.46
N ASN A 78 8.61 14.54 12.31
CA ASN A 78 7.50 13.61 12.17
C ASN A 78 7.92 12.26 11.59
N LYS A 79 9.22 11.96 11.49
CA LYS A 79 9.73 10.67 10.99
C LYS A 79 9.06 9.46 11.66
N SER A 80 8.83 9.51 12.97
CA SER A 80 8.13 8.45 13.69
C SER A 80 6.66 8.30 13.27
N LYS A 81 5.95 9.41 13.05
CA LYS A 81 4.58 9.39 12.51
C LYS A 81 4.56 8.87 11.08
N LEU A 82 5.51 9.29 10.24
CA LEU A 82 5.65 8.82 8.87
C LEU A 82 5.90 7.31 8.83
N ALA A 83 6.79 6.81 9.68
CA ALA A 83 7.04 5.38 9.81
C ALA A 83 5.76 4.65 10.20
N LYS A 84 5.00 5.13 11.19
CA LYS A 84 3.69 4.56 11.57
C LYS A 84 2.73 4.52 10.37
N VAL A 85 2.54 5.65 9.68
CA VAL A 85 1.65 5.73 8.49
C VAL A 85 2.08 4.72 7.43
N LEU A 86 3.38 4.63 7.11
CA LEU A 86 3.87 3.70 6.10
C LEU A 86 3.71 2.24 6.53
N THR A 87 4.04 1.90 7.77
CA THR A 87 3.83 0.54 8.31
C THR A 87 2.36 0.16 8.46
N PHE A 88 1.45 1.15 8.52
CA PHE A 88 0.02 0.93 8.52
C PHE A 88 -0.51 0.52 7.14
N HIS A 89 0.17 0.92 6.05
CA HIS A 89 -0.14 0.43 4.71
C HIS A 89 0.39 -0.98 4.43
N VAL A 90 1.13 -1.57 5.37
CA VAL A 90 1.81 -2.85 5.19
C VAL A 90 1.14 -3.89 6.08
N VAL A 91 0.78 -5.02 5.48
CA VAL A 91 0.28 -6.20 6.17
C VAL A 91 1.26 -7.35 5.95
N SER A 92 1.52 -8.12 7.01
CA SER A 92 2.38 -9.31 6.90
C SER A 92 1.63 -10.44 6.20
N GLY A 93 2.31 -11.16 5.32
CA GLY A 93 1.72 -12.19 4.47
C GLY A 93 1.47 -11.70 3.05
N LYS A 94 1.45 -12.63 2.09
CA LYS A 94 1.06 -12.36 0.70
C LYS A 94 -0.43 -12.65 0.55
N MET A 95 -1.21 -11.64 0.22
CA MET A 95 -2.64 -11.77 -0.05
C MET A 95 -2.98 -11.10 -1.37
N ASN A 96 -3.26 -11.93 -2.37
CA ASN A 96 -3.65 -11.50 -3.70
C ASN A 96 -5.10 -10.97 -3.62
N ALA A 97 -5.56 -10.20 -4.61
CA ALA A 97 -6.95 -9.74 -4.64
C ALA A 97 -7.91 -10.91 -4.68
N ARG A 98 -7.57 -12.02 -5.34
CA ARG A 98 -8.37 -13.26 -5.28
C ARG A 98 -8.49 -13.80 -3.84
N ASP A 99 -7.40 -13.81 -3.08
CA ASP A 99 -7.40 -14.29 -1.69
C ASP A 99 -8.20 -13.37 -0.78
N LEU A 100 -8.04 -12.05 -0.98
CA LEU A 100 -8.80 -11.02 -0.27
C LEU A 100 -10.30 -11.13 -0.59
N LEU A 101 -10.67 -11.28 -1.86
CA LEU A 101 -12.06 -11.48 -2.29
C LEU A 101 -12.66 -12.75 -1.70
N ASN A 102 -11.92 -13.87 -1.72
CA ASN A 102 -12.39 -15.12 -1.12
C ASN A 102 -12.64 -14.93 0.38
N LYS A 103 -11.70 -14.33 1.11
CA LYS A 103 -11.85 -14.02 2.55
C LYS A 103 -13.04 -13.09 2.80
N LEU A 104 -13.22 -12.05 2.00
CA LEU A 104 -14.34 -11.12 2.09
C LEU A 104 -15.66 -11.85 1.86
N ASN A 105 -15.78 -12.63 0.79
CA ASN A 105 -16.99 -13.39 0.47
C ASN A 105 -17.34 -14.39 1.58
N SER A 106 -16.35 -15.09 2.15
CA SER A 106 -16.56 -16.02 3.26
C SER A 106 -16.88 -15.33 4.59
N SER A 107 -16.57 -14.04 4.75
CA SER A 107 -16.75 -13.28 5.99
C SER A 107 -17.92 -12.27 5.92
N GLY A 108 -18.86 -12.45 4.97
CA GLY A 108 -20.01 -11.56 4.82
C GLY A 108 -19.68 -10.18 4.25
N GLY A 109 -18.60 -10.08 3.47
CA GLY A 109 -18.20 -8.86 2.75
C GLY A 109 -17.30 -7.90 3.53
N LYS A 110 -16.84 -8.28 4.73
CA LYS A 110 -15.94 -7.45 5.56
C LYS A 110 -14.91 -8.32 6.30
N ILE A 111 -13.64 -7.91 6.29
CA ILE A 111 -12.55 -8.53 7.07
C ILE A 111 -11.68 -7.46 7.72
N GLU A 112 -10.99 -7.81 8.81
CA GLU A 112 -9.96 -6.98 9.41
C GLU A 112 -8.58 -7.62 9.20
N LEU A 113 -7.60 -6.81 8.79
CA LEU A 113 -6.21 -7.21 8.58
C LEU A 113 -5.34 -6.44 9.56
N LYS A 114 -4.52 -7.17 10.33
CA LYS A 114 -3.56 -6.55 11.23
C LYS A 114 -2.35 -6.02 10.45
N THR A 115 -2.07 -4.74 10.59
CA THR A 115 -0.94 -4.09 9.94
C THR A 115 0.37 -4.34 10.69
N VAL A 116 1.50 -4.05 10.04
CA VAL A 116 2.83 -4.09 10.69
C VAL A 116 2.94 -3.03 11.78
N GLN A 117 2.23 -1.91 11.64
CA GLN A 117 2.17 -0.88 12.68
C GLN A 117 1.51 -1.39 13.97
N GLY A 118 0.56 -2.33 13.86
CA GLY A 118 -0.13 -2.98 14.98
C GLY A 118 -1.65 -2.81 14.95
N ASP A 119 -2.15 -1.72 14.38
CA ASP A 119 -3.57 -1.42 14.22
C ASP A 119 -4.19 -2.24 13.07
N ASN A 120 -5.52 -2.36 13.09
CA ASN A 120 -6.28 -3.11 12.08
C ASN A 120 -6.71 -2.19 10.92
N LEU A 121 -6.52 -2.67 9.69
CA LEU A 121 -7.18 -2.18 8.49
C LEU A 121 -8.45 -2.98 8.26
N THR A 122 -9.55 -2.31 7.92
CA THR A 122 -10.78 -3.00 7.53
C THR A 122 -10.87 -3.08 6.02
N LEU A 123 -10.99 -4.27 5.46
CA LEU A 123 -11.35 -4.43 4.06
C LEU A 123 -12.85 -4.71 3.95
N LYS A 124 -13.48 -4.11 2.94
CA LYS A 124 -14.88 -4.30 2.62
C LYS A 124 -15.05 -4.52 1.12
N LEU A 125 -15.90 -5.47 0.74
CA LEU A 125 -16.33 -5.64 -0.63
C LEU A 125 -17.53 -4.73 -0.87
N ASP A 126 -17.42 -3.83 -1.84
CA ASP A 126 -18.51 -2.92 -2.23
C ASP A 126 -18.58 -2.83 -3.75
N ASN A 127 -19.76 -3.14 -4.31
CA ASN A 127 -19.99 -3.19 -5.76
C ASN A 127 -18.93 -4.00 -6.54
N GLY A 128 -18.43 -5.10 -5.95
CA GLY A 128 -17.40 -5.96 -6.55
C GLY A 128 -15.98 -5.41 -6.49
N ALA A 129 -15.76 -4.24 -5.89
CA ALA A 129 -14.45 -3.65 -5.65
C ALA A 129 -14.01 -3.81 -4.19
N ILE A 130 -12.72 -4.02 -3.97
CA ILE A 130 -12.14 -4.03 -2.62
C ILE A 130 -11.93 -2.59 -2.18
N ASN A 131 -12.60 -2.21 -1.10
CA ASN A 131 -12.38 -0.97 -0.37
C ASN A 131 -11.61 -1.27 0.91
N VAL A 132 -10.68 -0.40 1.24
CA VAL A 132 -9.84 -0.43 2.43
C VAL A 132 -10.20 0.78 3.29
N MET A 133 -10.67 0.54 4.50
CA MET A 133 -11.04 1.56 5.46
C MET A 133 -9.98 1.64 6.55
N ASP A 134 -9.51 2.87 6.81
CA ASP A 134 -8.54 3.15 7.86
C ASP A 134 -9.19 3.37 9.24
N SER A 135 -8.35 3.61 10.25
CA SER A 135 -8.82 3.83 11.63
C SER A 135 -9.53 5.18 11.84
N GLN A 136 -9.46 6.09 10.87
CA GLN A 136 -10.13 7.39 10.90
C GLN A 136 -11.47 7.38 10.14
N GLY A 137 -11.82 6.25 9.51
CA GLY A 137 -13.02 6.10 8.70
C GLY A 137 -12.86 6.57 7.25
N ASN A 138 -11.64 6.91 6.81
CA ASN A 138 -11.39 7.17 5.41
C ASN A 138 -11.46 5.85 4.65
N VAL A 139 -12.09 5.89 3.48
CA VAL A 139 -12.23 4.74 2.60
C VAL A 139 -11.36 4.96 1.38
N SER A 140 -10.46 4.02 1.12
CA SER A 140 -9.67 3.96 -0.10
C SER A 140 -10.08 2.78 -0.97
N LYS A 141 -10.21 3.03 -2.27
CA LYS A 141 -10.53 1.99 -3.24
C LYS A 141 -9.23 1.42 -3.81
N VAL A 142 -9.16 0.10 -3.93
CA VAL A 142 -8.10 -0.57 -4.70
C VAL A 142 -8.34 -0.31 -6.19
N THR A 143 -7.42 0.42 -6.83
CA THR A 143 -7.48 0.77 -8.25
C THR A 143 -6.76 -0.23 -9.14
N ILE A 144 -5.59 -0.69 -8.70
CA ILE A 144 -4.79 -1.69 -9.40
C ILE A 144 -4.43 -2.79 -8.40
N PRO A 145 -5.17 -3.91 -8.39
CA PRO A 145 -4.82 -5.06 -7.57
C PRO A 145 -3.66 -5.87 -8.17
N ASP A 146 -3.08 -6.76 -7.35
CA ASP A 146 -2.20 -7.86 -7.78
C ASP A 146 -0.89 -7.44 -8.48
N VAL A 147 -0.30 -6.33 -8.04
CA VAL A 147 1.05 -5.96 -8.47
C VAL A 147 2.06 -6.86 -7.76
N ASN A 148 2.57 -7.87 -8.46
CA ASN A 148 3.48 -8.85 -7.88
C ASN A 148 4.91 -8.33 -7.78
N HIS A 149 5.55 -8.62 -6.65
CA HIS A 149 6.95 -8.33 -6.36
C HIS A 149 7.65 -9.59 -5.85
N SER A 150 8.98 -9.60 -5.85
CA SER A 150 9.76 -10.74 -5.37
C SER A 150 9.56 -11.01 -3.89
N ASN A 151 9.24 -9.97 -3.10
CA ASN A 151 9.03 -10.03 -1.66
C ASN A 151 7.59 -9.75 -1.21
N GLY A 152 6.61 -9.77 -2.13
CA GLY A 152 5.23 -9.49 -1.75
C GLY A 152 4.28 -9.20 -2.91
N VAL A 153 3.17 -8.56 -2.57
CA VAL A 153 2.16 -8.04 -3.49
C VAL A 153 1.79 -6.63 -3.08
N THR A 154 1.61 -5.76 -4.06
CA THR A 154 1.12 -4.41 -3.86
C THR A 154 -0.27 -4.28 -4.47
N HIS A 155 -1.18 -3.64 -3.73
CA HIS A 155 -2.48 -3.20 -4.21
C HIS A 155 -2.43 -1.68 -4.26
N VAL A 156 -2.55 -1.10 -5.45
CA VAL A 156 -2.56 0.35 -5.61
C VAL A 156 -3.90 0.88 -5.10
N VAL A 157 -3.84 1.91 -4.27
CA VAL A 157 -5.01 2.51 -3.65
C VAL A 157 -5.08 4.01 -3.97
N ASP A 158 -6.29 4.55 -4.00
CA ASP A 158 -6.54 5.92 -4.45
C ASP A 158 -6.52 6.98 -3.34
N THR A 159 -6.35 6.57 -2.08
CA THR A 159 -6.41 7.42 -0.89
C THR A 159 -5.39 6.90 0.14
N VAL A 160 -4.74 7.81 0.87
CA VAL A 160 -3.75 7.44 1.91
C VAL A 160 -4.49 6.94 3.15
N LEU A 161 -4.06 5.78 3.67
CA LEU A 161 -4.60 5.16 4.87
C LEU A 161 -3.92 5.75 6.12
N MET A 162 -4.70 6.33 7.02
CA MET A 162 -4.18 6.99 8.22
C MET A 162 -4.42 6.13 9.47
N PRO A 163 -3.36 5.78 10.23
CA PRO A 163 -3.53 5.11 11.52
C PRO A 163 -4.09 6.09 12.55
N LYS A 164 -4.44 5.55 13.73
CA LYS A 164 -4.72 6.37 14.90
C LYS A 164 -3.39 6.93 15.43
N LEU A 165 -3.13 8.22 15.18
CA LEU A 165 -1.88 8.90 15.58
C LEU A 165 -1.87 9.29 17.05
#